data_AF-A0A0Q5BIJ9-F1
#
_entry.id   AF-A0A0Q5BIJ9-F1
#
_cell.length_a   1.000
_cell.length_b   1.000
_cell.length_c   1.000
_cell.angle_alpha   90.00
_cell.angle_beta   90.00
_cell.angle_gamma   90.00
#
_symmetry.space_group_name_H-M   'P 1'
#
loop_
_entity.id
_entity.type
_entity.pdbx_description
1 polymer ?
#
loop_
_entity_poly.entity_id
_entity_poly.type
_entity_poly.pdbx_seq_one_letter_code
_entity_poly.pdbx_strand_id
1 'polypeptide(L)'
;MDRVVDGDTVRVLTDAGEELTVRLIGVDTPETVDPGEPVQCYGPEASAFTAQTLPEDSNVFLERDPSQGDVDRYGRTLAYLWHVDTLDGAQLLNYELVAGGYAREYTYDTDYRYQRQLRTAQDTARSARAGLWGVC
;
A
#
# COMPACT_ATOMS: atom_id res chain seq x y z
N MET A 1 6.49 4.39 -12.14
CA MET A 1 6.34 4.94 -10.78
C MET A 1 6.86 6.37 -10.81
N ASP A 2 6.17 7.34 -10.21
CA ASP A 2 6.65 8.73 -10.12
C ASP A 2 7.23 9.00 -8.72
N ARG A 3 6.39 8.97 -7.67
CA ARG A 3 6.87 9.14 -6.28
C ARG A 3 5.95 8.54 -5.24
N VAL A 4 6.50 8.22 -4.07
CA VAL A 4 5.72 7.82 -2.89
C VAL A 4 5.20 9.06 -2.16
N VAL A 5 3.92 9.07 -1.80
CA VAL A 5 3.29 10.15 -1.04
C VAL A 5 3.23 9.77 0.45
N ASP A 6 2.73 8.57 0.73
CA ASP A 6 2.80 7.90 2.02
C ASP A 6 2.90 6.38 1.80
N GLY A 7 3.05 5.58 2.85
CA GLY A 7 3.27 4.14 2.73
C GLY A 7 2.22 3.39 1.89
N ASP A 8 0.97 3.85 1.91
CA ASP A 8 -0.15 3.28 1.15
C ASP A 8 -0.68 4.15 -0.01
N THR A 9 0.01 5.26 -0.30
CA THR A 9 -0.40 6.23 -1.31
C THR A 9 0.78 6.58 -2.21
N VAL A 10 0.64 6.35 -3.51
CA VAL A 10 1.70 6.59 -4.50
C VAL A 10 1.20 7.46 -5.64
N ARG A 11 2.11 8.15 -6.32
CA ARG A 11 1.86 8.78 -7.61
C ARG A 11 2.53 7.98 -8.71
N VAL A 12 1.79 7.75 -9.78
CA VAL A 12 2.28 7.04 -10.97
C VAL A 12 2.01 7.88 -12.21
N LEU A 13 2.92 7.78 -13.17
CA LEU A 13 2.72 8.25 -14.53
C LEU A 13 2.32 7.05 -15.39
N THR A 14 1.19 7.14 -16.09
CA THR A 14 0.73 6.10 -17.01
C THR A 14 1.44 6.22 -18.36
N ASP A 15 1.40 5.15 -19.17
CA ASP A 15 1.94 5.15 -20.54
C ASP A 15 1.27 6.20 -21.46
N ALA A 16 0.05 6.64 -21.10
CA ALA A 16 -0.67 7.70 -21.80
C ALA A 16 -0.23 9.11 -21.37
N GLY A 17 0.69 9.24 -20.41
CA GLY A 17 1.16 10.51 -19.85
C GLY A 17 0.24 11.12 -18.78
N GLU A 18 -0.72 10.35 -18.25
CA GLU A 18 -1.60 10.79 -17.17
C GLU A 18 -0.95 10.53 -15.81
N GLU A 19 -0.99 11.51 -14.91
CA GLU A 19 -0.59 11.33 -13.51
C GLU A 19 -1.78 10.86 -12.66
N LEU A 20 -1.61 9.72 -11.99
CA LEU A 20 -2.60 9.17 -11.07
C LEU A 20 -2.03 9.20 -9.65
N THR A 21 -2.84 9.67 -8.70
CA THR A 21 -2.60 9.41 -7.27
C THR A 21 -3.40 8.18 -6.89
N VAL A 22 -2.72 7.14 -6.42
CA VAL A 22 -3.27 5.82 -6.15
C VAL A 22 -3.27 5.56 -4.66
N ARG A 23 -4.44 5.24 -4.09
CA ARG A 23 -4.59 4.73 -2.72
C ARG A 23 -4.73 3.21 -2.79
N LEU A 24 -3.82 2.51 -2.10
CA LEU A 24 -3.78 1.05 -2.11
C LEU A 24 -5.01 0.44 -1.42
N ILE A 25 -5.70 -0.46 -2.10
CA ILE A 25 -6.89 -1.15 -1.56
C ILE A 25 -6.48 -2.12 -0.44
N GLY A 26 -7.25 -2.16 0.64
CA GLY A 26 -7.13 -3.21 1.66
C GLY A 26 -6.03 -2.97 2.70
N VAL A 27 -5.29 -1.86 2.61
CA VAL A 27 -4.14 -1.57 3.48
C VAL A 27 -4.22 -0.15 4.04
N ASP A 28 -3.73 0.04 5.26
CA ASP A 28 -3.65 1.33 5.92
C ASP A 28 -2.32 1.45 6.68
N THR A 29 -1.45 2.34 6.22
CA THR A 29 -0.16 2.60 6.87
C THR A 29 -0.30 3.66 7.97
N PRO A 30 0.52 3.61 9.03
CA PRO A 30 0.55 4.72 9.98
C PRO A 30 0.90 6.04 9.28
N GLU A 31 0.04 7.04 9.44
CA GLU A 31 0.07 8.29 8.68
C GLU A 31 1.31 9.15 9.02
N THR A 32 1.91 9.76 8.01
CA THR A 32 3.12 10.61 8.16
C THR A 32 2.98 12.03 7.62
N VAL A 33 1.97 12.31 6.79
CA VAL A 33 1.87 13.56 6.03
C VAL A 33 0.65 14.41 6.37
N ASP A 34 -0.26 13.95 7.24
CA ASP A 34 -1.38 14.77 7.71
C ASP A 34 -0.88 15.91 8.62
N PRO A 35 -1.02 17.19 8.21
CA PRO A 35 -0.57 18.34 9.02
C PRO A 35 -1.39 18.56 10.31
N GLY A 36 -2.56 17.92 10.42
CA GLY A 36 -3.43 17.97 11.59
C GLY A 36 -3.13 16.90 12.65
N GLU A 37 -2.31 15.91 12.34
CA GLU A 37 -1.98 14.79 13.22
C GLU A 37 -0.47 14.67 13.47
N PRO A 38 -0.04 14.17 14.64
CA PRO A 38 1.36 13.80 14.83
C PRO A 38 1.72 12.61 13.94
N VAL A 39 2.97 12.57 13.46
CA VAL A 39 3.52 11.40 12.77
C VAL A 39 3.28 10.15 13.60
N GLN A 40 2.61 9.16 13.00
CA GLN A 40 2.21 7.96 13.72
C GLN A 40 3.40 6.99 13.87
N CYS A 41 3.37 6.18 14.93
CA CYS A 41 4.38 5.17 15.20
C CYS A 41 4.51 4.22 14.00
N TYR A 42 5.75 4.01 13.53
CA TYR A 42 6.12 3.17 12.40
C TYR A 42 5.72 3.71 11.00
N GLY A 43 5.20 4.94 10.92
CA GLY A 43 4.84 5.58 9.66
C GLY A 43 6.05 5.84 8.74
N PRO A 44 7.15 6.46 9.24
CA PRO A 44 8.33 6.70 8.42
C PRO A 44 8.94 5.42 7.84
N GLU A 45 8.91 4.32 8.61
CA GLU A 45 9.36 3.00 8.18
C GLU A 45 8.47 2.41 7.09
N ALA A 46 7.14 2.57 7.19
CA ALA A 46 6.21 2.15 6.15
C ALA A 46 6.40 2.94 4.84
N SER A 47 6.53 4.26 4.94
CA SER A 47 6.84 5.12 3.80
C SER A 47 8.19 4.77 3.16
N ALA A 48 9.23 4.55 3.98
CA ALA A 48 10.55 4.16 3.49
C ALA A 48 10.55 2.77 2.84
N PHE A 49 9.77 1.81 3.35
CA PHE A 49 9.61 0.50 2.73
C PHE A 49 9.04 0.63 1.32
N THR A 50 7.92 1.36 1.16
CA THR A 50 7.30 1.56 -0.15
C THR A 50 8.26 2.25 -1.13
N ALA A 51 9.03 3.26 -0.68
CA ALA A 51 10.00 3.96 -1.53
C ALA A 51 11.19 3.07 -1.94
N GLN A 52 11.63 2.15 -1.07
CA GLN A 52 12.70 1.20 -1.40
C GLN A 52 12.21 0.09 -2.34
N THR A 53 10.97 -0.37 -2.17
CA THR A 53 10.36 -1.38 -3.04
C THR A 53 10.01 -0.81 -4.41
N LEU A 54 9.58 0.45 -4.45
CA LEU A 54 9.22 1.15 -5.68
C LEU A 54 10.08 2.41 -5.89
N PRO A 55 11.37 2.26 -6.26
CA PRO A 55 12.18 3.38 -6.70
C PRO A 55 11.49 4.17 -7.82
N GLU A 56 11.88 5.44 -8.01
CA GLU A 56 11.43 6.22 -9.15
C GLU A 56 11.69 5.46 -10.47
N ASP A 57 10.81 5.67 -11.45
CA ASP A 57 10.82 4.96 -12.74
C ASP A 57 10.55 3.44 -12.69
N SER A 58 10.23 2.86 -11.53
CA SER A 58 9.82 1.45 -11.45
C SER A 58 8.57 1.17 -12.30
N ASN A 59 8.59 0.07 -13.05
CA ASN A 59 7.42 -0.44 -13.76
C ASN A 59 6.48 -1.11 -12.78
N VAL A 60 5.23 -0.65 -12.74
CA VAL A 60 4.19 -1.17 -11.86
C VAL A 60 2.93 -1.44 -12.68
N PHE A 61 2.15 -2.42 -12.24
CA PHE A 61 0.84 -2.72 -12.78
C PHE A 61 -0.23 -2.41 -11.74
N LEU A 62 -1.22 -1.63 -12.14
CA LEU A 62 -2.37 -1.30 -11.31
C LEU A 62 -3.52 -2.23 -11.64
N GLU A 63 -4.00 -2.96 -10.64
CA GLU A 63 -5.17 -3.82 -10.75
C GLU A 63 -6.36 -3.20 -10.02
N ARG A 64 -7.45 -2.93 -10.75
CA ARG A 64 -8.70 -2.46 -10.15
C ARG A 64 -9.52 -3.62 -9.59
N ASP A 65 -10.29 -3.32 -8.55
CA ASP A 65 -11.24 -4.25 -7.96
C ASP A 65 -12.69 -3.81 -8.24
N PRO A 66 -13.46 -4.57 -9.05
CA PRO A 66 -14.85 -4.22 -9.35
C PRO A 66 -15.80 -4.23 -8.14
N SER A 67 -15.39 -4.84 -7.02
CA SER A 67 -16.14 -4.78 -5.76
C SER A 67 -15.97 -3.46 -5.01
N GLN A 68 -14.97 -2.67 -5.41
CA GLN A 68 -14.59 -1.39 -4.82
C GLN A 68 -14.92 -0.25 -5.79
N GLY A 69 -14.98 0.97 -5.27
CA GLY A 69 -15.06 2.16 -6.13
C GLY A 69 -13.79 2.34 -6.97
N ASP A 70 -13.89 3.04 -8.10
CA ASP A 70 -12.72 3.39 -8.92
C ASP A 70 -11.86 4.48 -8.27
N VAL A 71 -12.51 5.39 -7.53
CA VAL A 71 -11.88 6.51 -6.83
C VAL A 71 -12.49 6.65 -5.45
N ASP A 72 -11.68 7.14 -4.50
CA ASP A 72 -12.18 7.49 -3.18
C ASP A 72 -12.81 8.91 -3.14
N ARG A 73 -13.29 9.30 -1.96
CA ARG A 73 -13.92 10.62 -1.74
C ARG A 73 -12.97 11.82 -1.96
N TYR A 74 -11.67 11.58 -2.02
CA TYR A 74 -10.63 12.59 -2.26
C TYR A 74 -10.16 12.60 -3.72
N GLY A 75 -10.75 11.75 -4.58
CA GLY A 75 -10.40 11.64 -5.99
C GLY A 75 -9.14 10.80 -6.26
N ARG A 76 -8.65 10.03 -5.28
CA ARG A 76 -7.53 9.11 -5.48
C ARG A 76 -8.03 7.84 -6.13
N THR A 77 -7.31 7.33 -7.13
CA THR A 77 -7.61 6.03 -7.76
C THR A 77 -7.41 4.91 -6.76
N LEU A 78 -8.38 4.00 -6.68
CA LEU A 78 -8.30 2.80 -5.84
C LEU A 78 -7.79 1.63 -6.68
N ALA A 79 -6.65 1.06 -6.29
CA ALA A 79 -6.07 -0.10 -6.97
C ALA A 79 -5.18 -0.94 -6.05
N TYR A 80 -4.92 -2.17 -6.46
CA TYR A 80 -3.77 -2.94 -6.03
C TYR A 80 -2.56 -2.59 -6.89
N LEU A 81 -1.37 -2.62 -6.30
CA LEU A 81 -0.14 -2.33 -7.01
C LEU A 81 0.74 -3.57 -7.05
N TRP A 82 1.00 -4.03 -8.27
CA TRP A 82 1.94 -5.09 -8.56
C TRP A 82 3.24 -4.51 -9.10
N HIS A 83 4.36 -5.05 -8.64
CA HIS A 83 5.68 -4.73 -9.18
C HIS A 83 6.41 -6.02 -9.55
N VAL A 84 7.40 -5.93 -10.43
CA VAL A 84 8.22 -7.08 -10.80
C VAL A 84 9.63 -6.80 -10.31
N ASP A 85 10.07 -7.57 -9.31
CA ASP A 85 11.49 -7.67 -9.03
C ASP A 85 12.11 -8.60 -10.08
N THR A 86 13.28 -8.22 -10.58
CA THR A 86 14.09 -8.97 -11.54
C THR A 86 14.40 -10.41 -11.10
N LEU A 87 14.24 -10.75 -9.82
CA LEU A 87 14.57 -12.07 -9.27
C LEU A 87 13.35 -12.93 -8.90
N ASP A 88 12.22 -12.35 -8.47
CA ASP A 88 11.15 -13.09 -7.79
C ASP A 88 9.77 -13.03 -8.50
N GLY A 89 9.71 -12.46 -9.71
CA GLY A 89 8.46 -12.34 -10.47
C GLY A 89 7.56 -11.23 -9.95
N ALA A 90 6.26 -11.29 -10.30
CA ALA A 90 5.30 -10.25 -9.92
C ALA A 90 4.91 -10.37 -8.43
N GLN A 91 5.13 -9.30 -7.67
CA GLN A 91 4.82 -9.18 -6.26
C GLN A 91 3.74 -8.13 -6.02
N LEU A 92 2.92 -8.35 -4.99
CA LEU A 92 1.81 -7.48 -4.61
C LEU A 92 2.24 -6.62 -3.40
N LEU A 93 2.46 -5.32 -3.65
CA LEU A 93 2.91 -4.39 -2.61
C LEU A 93 1.95 -4.35 -1.41
N ASN A 94 0.63 -4.41 -1.66
CA ASN A 94 -0.39 -4.44 -0.62
C ASN A 94 -0.15 -5.60 0.37
N TYR A 95 0.23 -6.77 -0.14
CA TYR A 95 0.53 -7.93 0.69
C TYR A 95 1.84 -7.75 1.46
N GLU A 96 2.89 -7.28 0.80
CA GLU A 96 4.20 -7.07 1.42
C GLU A 96 4.14 -6.07 2.59
N LEU A 97 3.38 -4.98 2.41
CA LEU A 97 3.14 -3.99 3.46
C LEU A 97 2.52 -4.62 4.71
N VAL A 98 1.47 -5.44 4.55
CA VAL A 98 0.78 -6.07 5.67
C VAL A 98 1.61 -7.19 6.28
N ALA A 99 2.23 -8.02 5.45
CA ALA A 99 3.05 -9.15 5.89
C ALA A 99 4.31 -8.70 6.64
N GLY A 100 4.91 -7.58 6.23
CA GLY A 100 6.05 -6.96 6.91
C GLY A 100 5.69 -6.17 8.17
N GLY A 101 4.39 -6.00 8.47
CA GLY A 101 3.92 -5.19 9.58
C GLY A 101 4.13 -3.69 9.37
N TYR A 102 4.17 -3.22 8.13
CA TYR A 102 4.20 -1.79 7.77
C TYR A 102 2.80 -1.20 7.67
N ALA A 103 1.79 -2.02 7.37
CA ALA A 103 0.40 -1.62 7.28
C ALA A 103 -0.52 -2.54 8.08
N ARG A 104 -1.72 -2.02 8.39
CA ARG A 104 -2.86 -2.79 8.89
C ARG A 104 -3.75 -3.18 7.71
N GLU A 105 -4.44 -4.31 7.83
CA GLU A 105 -5.54 -4.64 6.94
C GLU A 105 -6.69 -3.65 7.15
N TYR A 106 -7.22 -3.10 6.06
CA TYR A 106 -8.30 -2.11 6.09
C TYR A 106 -9.43 -2.48 5.14
N THR A 107 -10.56 -2.93 5.70
CA THR A 107 -11.81 -3.11 4.98
C THR A 107 -12.68 -1.87 5.19
N TYR A 108 -13.04 -1.17 4.12
CA TYR A 108 -13.92 0.00 4.19
C TYR A 108 -15.40 -0.40 4.41
N ASP A 109 -16.05 -0.94 3.37
CA ASP A 109 -17.48 -1.30 3.42
C ASP A 109 -17.75 -2.76 3.02
N THR A 110 -17.11 -3.24 1.95
CA THR A 110 -17.37 -4.56 1.35
C THR A 110 -16.10 -5.40 1.28
N ASP A 111 -16.28 -6.72 1.20
CA ASP A 111 -15.16 -7.63 0.95
C ASP A 111 -14.53 -7.34 -0.42
N TYR A 112 -13.20 -7.38 -0.44
CA TYR A 112 -12.38 -7.13 -1.63
C TYR A 112 -11.54 -8.36 -1.99
N ARG A 113 -11.04 -8.41 -3.23
CA ARG A 113 -10.39 -9.58 -3.85
C ARG A 113 -9.36 -10.27 -2.96
N TYR A 114 -8.49 -9.51 -2.28
CA TYR A 114 -7.39 -10.05 -1.46
C TYR A 114 -7.64 -10.04 0.06
N GLN A 115 -8.86 -9.75 0.53
CA GLN A 115 -9.13 -9.51 1.96
C GLN A 115 -8.69 -10.67 2.85
N ARG A 116 -9.03 -11.91 2.47
CA ARG A 116 -8.63 -13.09 3.24
C ARG A 116 -7.11 -13.20 3.35
N GLN A 117 -6.40 -12.96 2.25
CA GLN A 117 -4.94 -13.05 2.20
C GLN A 117 -4.30 -11.96 3.08
N LEU A 118 -4.79 -10.73 3.02
CA LEU A 118 -4.28 -9.63 3.85
C LEU A 118 -4.58 -9.85 5.34
N ARG A 119 -5.76 -10.36 5.70
CA ARG A 119 -6.07 -10.70 7.10
C ARG A 119 -5.14 -11.78 7.65
N THR A 120 -4.91 -12.86 6.89
CA THR A 120 -3.97 -13.91 7.29
C THR A 120 -2.53 -13.39 7.39
N ALA A 121 -2.11 -12.50 6.49
CA ALA A 121 -0.79 -11.87 6.56
C ALA A 121 -0.66 -11.02 7.83
N GLN A 122 -1.68 -10.23 8.17
CA GLN A 122 -1.70 -9.41 9.37
C GLN A 122 -1.60 -10.27 10.65
N ASP A 123 -2.38 -11.34 10.74
CA ASP A 123 -2.35 -12.24 11.91
C ASP A 123 -0.98 -12.89 12.08
N THR A 124 -0.32 -13.22 10.97
CA THR A 124 1.05 -13.74 10.95
C THR A 124 2.05 -12.68 11.43
N ALA A 125 1.98 -11.46 10.90
CA ALA A 125 2.84 -10.34 11.31
C ALA A 125 2.68 -10.00 12.79
N ARG A 126 1.43 -10.00 13.30
CA ARG A 126 1.11 -9.81 14.73
C ARG A 126 1.74 -10.88 15.61
N SER A 127 1.57 -12.15 15.23
CA SER A 127 2.10 -13.28 15.98
C SER A 127 3.63 -13.27 16.02
N ALA A 128 4.27 -12.82 14.94
CA ALA A 128 5.72 -12.66 14.85
C ALA A 128 6.24 -11.35 15.47
N ARG A 129 5.36 -10.45 15.92
CA ARG A 129 5.71 -9.08 16.36
C ARG A 129 6.54 -8.32 15.31
N ALA A 130 6.18 -8.51 14.04
CA ALA A 130 6.84 -7.84 12.92
C ALA A 130 6.42 -6.37 12.82
N GLY A 131 7.36 -5.52 12.44
CA GLY A 131 7.15 -4.09 12.22
C GLY A 131 6.39 -3.42 13.35
N LEU A 132 5.30 -2.71 13.01
CA LEU A 132 4.49 -1.94 13.95
C LEU A 132 3.95 -2.79 15.11
N TRP A 133 3.79 -4.11 14.96
CA TRP A 133 3.26 -4.99 16.00
C TRP A 133 4.27 -5.33 17.11
N GLY A 134 5.55 -5.02 16.92
CA GLY A 134 6.62 -5.28 17.89
C GLY A 134 7.20 -4.02 18.53
N VAL A 135 6.90 -2.85 17.99
CA VAL A 135 7.51 -1.56 18.38
C VAL A 135 6.49 -0.51 18.81
N CYS A 136 5.26 -0.63 18.31
CA CYS A 136 4.07 0.02 18.80
C CYS A 136 3.26 -1.03 19.62
#